data_AF-A0A136IVU3-F1
#
_entry.id   AF-A0A136IVU3-F1
#
_cell.length_a   1.000
_cell.length_b   1.000
_cell.length_c   1.000
_cell.angle_alpha   90.00
_cell.angle_beta   90.00
_cell.angle_gamma   90.00
#
_symmetry.space_group_name_H-M   'P 1'
#
loop_
_entity.id
_entity.type
_entity.pdbx_description
1 polymer ?
#
loop_
_entity_poly.entity_id
_entity_poly.type
_entity_poly.pdbx_seq_one_letter_code
_entity_poly.pdbx_strand_id
1 'polypeptide(L)'
;MQILTVLTALFATSAFGAAISSPSSSSNNILDKRAITCLTPGQTATARWTNAAGKSCSYTGVVGSNYGRNAAGGEYSCNGRCGAGCSGFALGNFYTQDCFSHDVCSYFENASGGASDKNCGAAFNAASDDTLGGSACRKSNPSNAVAAPSDKPACV
;
A
#
# COMPACT_ATOMS: atom_id res chain seq x y z
N MET A 1 65.81 14.06 -50.16
CA MET A 1 65.97 15.51 -50.35
C MET A 1 64.64 16.15 -49.98
N GLN A 2 64.69 17.22 -49.18
CA GLN A 2 63.59 17.88 -48.43
C GLN A 2 62.31 18.08 -49.28
N ILE A 3 61.12 18.04 -48.69
CA ILE A 3 60.44 19.26 -48.23
C ILE A 3 59.50 18.97 -47.06
N LEU A 4 59.73 19.76 -46.00
CA LEU A 4 58.93 19.94 -44.80
C LEU A 4 57.71 20.80 -45.17
N THR A 5 56.49 20.40 -44.81
CA THR A 5 55.33 21.30 -44.85
C THR A 5 54.61 21.23 -43.52
N VAL A 6 54.66 22.36 -42.82
CA VAL A 6 53.99 22.69 -41.57
C VAL A 6 52.50 22.84 -41.86
N LEU A 7 51.63 22.15 -41.11
CA LEU A 7 50.21 22.50 -41.08
C LEU A 7 49.71 22.53 -39.62
N THR A 8 49.78 23.75 -39.09
CA THR A 8 48.85 24.41 -38.15
C THR A 8 47.89 23.55 -37.32
N ALA A 9 48.08 23.65 -36.00
CA ALA A 9 47.13 23.29 -34.96
C ALA A 9 45.83 24.10 -35.09
N LEU A 10 44.69 23.41 -35.18
CA LEU A 10 43.38 23.98 -34.87
C LEU A 10 42.99 23.55 -33.45
N PHE A 11 43.08 24.49 -32.52
CA PHE A 11 42.34 24.41 -31.26
C PHE A 11 40.89 24.82 -31.53
N ALA A 12 39.99 23.85 -31.55
CA ALA A 12 38.55 24.13 -31.57
C ALA A 12 38.11 24.50 -30.14
N THR A 13 37.88 25.78 -29.90
CA THR A 13 37.20 26.28 -28.70
C THR A 13 35.69 26.18 -28.91
N SER A 14 35.09 25.08 -28.45
CA SER A 14 33.64 24.96 -28.34
C SER A 14 33.16 25.57 -27.01
N ALA A 15 32.71 26.82 -27.07
CA ALA A 15 31.72 27.34 -26.13
C ALA A 15 30.34 26.87 -26.61
N PHE A 16 29.51 26.31 -25.71
CA PHE A 16 28.04 26.42 -25.63
C PHE A 16 27.50 25.30 -24.73
N GLY A 17 26.71 25.69 -23.73
CA GLY A 17 25.90 24.77 -22.93
C GLY A 17 26.18 24.86 -21.43
N ALA A 18 25.75 25.95 -20.80
CA ALA A 18 25.47 25.90 -19.37
C ALA A 18 24.32 24.89 -19.17
N ALA A 19 24.68 23.67 -18.79
CA ALA A 19 23.72 22.72 -18.27
C ALA A 19 23.16 23.31 -16.97
N ILE A 20 21.94 23.82 -17.04
CA ILE A 20 21.08 23.99 -15.88
C ILE A 20 20.89 22.59 -15.29
N SER A 21 21.75 22.26 -14.32
CA SER A 21 21.52 21.18 -13.38
C SER A 21 20.17 21.45 -12.73
N SER A 22 19.15 20.76 -13.24
CA SER A 22 17.89 20.59 -12.53
C SER A 22 18.24 20.13 -11.12
N PRO A 23 17.60 20.64 -10.06
CA PRO A 23 17.69 19.97 -8.78
C PRO A 23 17.09 18.59 -9.01
N SER A 24 17.96 17.59 -9.16
CA SER A 24 17.63 16.22 -8.84
C SER A 24 17.09 16.30 -7.43
N SER A 25 15.77 16.22 -7.30
CA SER A 25 15.14 15.87 -6.05
C SER A 25 15.80 14.55 -5.67
N SER A 26 16.83 14.66 -4.83
CA SER A 26 17.37 13.57 -4.05
C SER A 26 16.16 13.00 -3.36
N SER A 27 15.58 11.99 -4.01
CA SER A 27 14.63 11.09 -3.41
C SER A 27 15.48 10.39 -2.38
N ASN A 28 15.54 11.01 -1.20
CA ASN A 28 15.94 10.35 0.01
C ASN A 28 15.14 9.06 -0.02
N ASN A 29 15.79 7.96 -0.40
CA ASN A 29 15.34 6.61 -0.09
C ASN A 29 15.53 6.39 1.42
N ILE A 30 15.07 7.36 2.22
CA ILE A 30 14.42 7.05 3.46
C ILE A 30 13.14 6.41 2.96
N LEU A 31 13.08 5.10 3.12
CA LEU A 31 11.84 4.41 3.35
C LEU A 31 11.05 5.30 4.32
N ASP A 32 10.23 6.21 3.80
CA ASP A 32 9.22 6.95 4.55
C ASP A 32 8.26 5.85 4.98
N LYS A 33 8.69 5.15 6.03
CA LYS A 33 7.95 4.15 6.75
C LYS A 33 6.73 4.92 7.19
N ARG A 34 5.64 4.77 6.44
CA ARG A 34 4.40 5.49 6.72
C ARG A 34 4.13 5.24 8.19
N ALA A 35 3.95 6.31 8.95
CA ALA A 35 3.66 6.17 10.35
C ALA A 35 2.46 5.22 10.49
N ILE A 36 2.64 4.13 11.24
CA ILE A 36 1.59 3.14 11.48
C ILE A 36 0.41 3.90 12.10
N THR A 37 -0.70 3.93 11.37
CA THR A 37 -1.90 4.64 11.83
C THR A 37 -2.79 3.65 12.57
N CYS A 38 -2.77 3.73 13.89
CA CYS A 38 -3.59 2.86 14.73
C CYS A 38 -5.08 3.18 14.55
N LEU A 39 -5.88 2.13 14.46
CA LEU A 39 -7.33 2.18 14.46
C LEU A 39 -7.91 1.56 15.75
N THR A 40 -9.16 1.91 16.05
CA THR A 40 -9.91 1.36 17.19
C THR A 40 -11.20 0.71 16.69
N PRO A 41 -11.50 -0.55 17.07
CA PRO A 41 -12.78 -1.17 16.76
C PRO A 41 -13.98 -0.29 17.12
N GLY A 42 -14.99 -0.24 16.26
CA GLY A 42 -16.17 0.60 16.41
C GLY A 42 -16.04 2.01 15.79
N GLN A 43 -14.83 2.47 15.46
CA GLN A 43 -14.68 3.72 14.71
C GLN A 43 -14.92 3.52 13.21
N THR A 44 -15.32 4.59 12.52
CA THR A 44 -15.38 4.62 11.06
C THR A 44 -14.01 4.90 10.46
N ALA A 45 -13.62 4.15 9.44
CA ALA A 45 -12.40 4.36 8.66
C ALA A 45 -12.68 4.20 7.16
N THR A 46 -11.85 4.84 6.33
CA THR A 46 -11.94 4.72 4.87
C THR A 46 -10.79 3.86 4.36
N ALA A 47 -11.12 2.72 3.78
CA ALA A 47 -10.20 1.87 3.04
C ALA A 47 -9.95 2.49 1.66
N ARG A 48 -8.70 2.40 1.18
CA ARG A 48 -8.32 2.85 -0.16
C ARG A 48 -7.36 1.84 -0.81
N TRP A 49 -7.56 1.57 -2.09
CA TRP A 49 -6.67 0.70 -2.88
C TRP A 49 -6.73 1.07 -4.36
N THR A 50 -5.76 0.58 -5.12
CA THR A 50 -5.77 0.62 -6.59
C THR A 50 -6.06 -0.79 -7.10
N ASN A 51 -7.12 -0.97 -7.87
CA ASN A 51 -7.48 -2.29 -8.41
C ASN A 51 -6.69 -2.64 -9.68
N ALA A 52 -6.88 -3.85 -10.22
CA ALA A 52 -6.16 -4.30 -11.41
C ALA A 52 -6.47 -3.51 -12.69
N ALA A 53 -7.56 -2.73 -12.71
CA ALA A 53 -7.89 -1.83 -13.81
C ALA A 53 -7.20 -0.45 -13.68
N GLY A 54 -6.37 -0.25 -12.66
CA GLY A 54 -5.69 1.01 -12.38
C GLY A 54 -6.59 2.07 -11.75
N LYS A 55 -7.83 1.73 -11.36
CA LYS A 55 -8.76 2.67 -10.73
C LYS A 55 -8.47 2.84 -9.25
N SER A 56 -8.70 4.04 -8.74
CA SER A 56 -8.61 4.32 -7.31
C SER A 56 -9.95 4.01 -6.66
N CYS A 57 -9.97 2.97 -5.83
CA CYS A 57 -11.14 2.50 -5.12
C CYS A 57 -11.13 2.96 -3.66
N SER A 58 -12.31 3.26 -3.13
CA SER A 58 -12.49 3.58 -1.72
C SER A 58 -13.79 3.02 -1.16
N TYR A 59 -13.76 2.67 0.12
CA TYR A 59 -14.92 2.22 0.87
C TYR A 59 -14.81 2.67 2.32
N THR A 60 -15.88 3.23 2.87
CA THR A 60 -15.95 3.64 4.27
C THR A 60 -16.73 2.62 5.07
N GLY A 61 -16.14 2.12 6.14
CA GLY A 61 -16.75 1.10 6.99
C GLY A 61 -16.33 1.23 8.45
N VAL A 62 -16.86 0.35 9.28
CA VAL A 62 -16.55 0.31 10.72
C VAL A 62 -15.41 -0.68 10.98
N VAL A 63 -14.39 -0.22 11.69
CA VAL A 63 -13.25 -1.05 12.12
C VAL A 63 -13.73 -2.13 13.07
N GLY A 64 -13.24 -3.35 12.92
CA GLY A 64 -13.64 -4.52 13.70
C GLY A 64 -14.96 -5.15 13.25
N SER A 65 -15.53 -4.71 12.12
CA SER A 65 -16.72 -5.36 11.54
C SER A 65 -16.49 -6.84 11.24
N ASN A 66 -17.58 -7.58 11.09
CA ASN A 66 -17.55 -8.98 10.70
C ASN A 66 -18.28 -9.19 9.38
N TYR A 67 -17.54 -9.14 8.27
CA TYR A 67 -18.12 -9.34 6.94
C TYR A 67 -18.29 -10.83 6.58
N GLY A 68 -17.79 -11.74 7.43
CA GLY A 68 -17.79 -13.18 7.21
C GLY A 68 -16.76 -13.60 6.17
N ARG A 69 -17.12 -14.56 5.32
CA ARG A 69 -16.22 -15.09 4.27
C ARG A 69 -16.59 -14.55 2.89
N ASN A 70 -15.59 -14.30 2.07
CA ASN A 70 -15.79 -13.99 0.65
C ASN A 70 -15.84 -15.28 -0.21
N ALA A 71 -16.06 -15.14 -1.52
CA ALA A 71 -16.16 -16.29 -2.42
C ALA A 71 -14.83 -17.03 -2.63
N ALA A 72 -13.70 -16.36 -2.42
CA ALA A 72 -12.37 -16.97 -2.42
C ALA A 72 -12.05 -17.75 -1.12
N GLY A 73 -12.97 -17.73 -0.14
CA GLY A 73 -12.86 -18.49 1.11
C GLY A 73 -12.07 -17.80 2.23
N GLY A 74 -11.61 -16.55 2.00
CA GLY A 74 -10.95 -15.72 3.01
C GLY A 74 -11.90 -15.37 4.16
N GLU A 75 -11.34 -15.07 5.33
CA GLU A 75 -12.09 -14.74 6.56
C GLU A 75 -11.88 -13.27 6.90
N TYR A 76 -12.98 -12.52 6.96
CA TYR A 76 -13.00 -11.06 7.09
C TYR A 76 -13.81 -10.62 8.32
N SER A 77 -13.71 -11.40 9.39
CA SER A 77 -14.08 -10.95 10.72
C SER A 77 -12.98 -10.05 11.31
N CYS A 78 -13.35 -9.10 12.17
CA CYS A 78 -12.41 -8.13 12.75
C CYS A 78 -11.70 -7.24 11.72
N ASN A 79 -12.42 -6.70 10.72
CA ASN A 79 -11.81 -5.89 9.66
C ASN A 79 -10.90 -4.77 10.20
N GLY A 80 -9.68 -4.68 9.70
CA GLY A 80 -8.67 -3.75 10.18
C GLY A 80 -7.69 -4.34 11.16
N ARG A 81 -7.92 -5.56 11.64
CA ARG A 81 -6.93 -6.34 12.37
C ARG A 81 -5.90 -6.90 11.39
N CYS A 82 -4.63 -6.66 11.64
CA CYS A 82 -3.57 -7.30 10.88
C CYS A 82 -3.58 -8.82 11.07
N GLY A 83 -3.79 -9.56 9.99
CA GLY A 83 -3.87 -11.02 9.98
C GLY A 83 -5.19 -11.53 9.38
N ALA A 84 -5.43 -12.83 9.49
CA ALA A 84 -6.66 -13.44 8.99
C ALA A 84 -7.75 -13.41 10.06
N GLY A 85 -8.84 -12.69 9.82
CA GLY A 85 -10.03 -12.74 10.67
C GLY A 85 -9.81 -12.34 12.14
N CYS A 86 -10.79 -12.61 13.00
CA CYS A 86 -10.66 -12.49 14.45
C CYS A 86 -9.85 -13.64 15.08
N SER A 87 -9.95 -14.85 14.52
CA SER A 87 -9.40 -16.09 15.10
C SER A 87 -8.29 -16.73 14.27
N GLY A 88 -8.00 -16.21 13.09
CA GLY A 88 -6.93 -16.69 12.25
C GLY A 88 -5.57 -16.12 12.66
N PHE A 89 -4.55 -16.53 11.91
CA PHE A 89 -3.15 -16.19 12.19
C PHE A 89 -2.93 -14.69 12.26
N ALA A 90 -2.27 -14.25 13.35
CA ALA A 90 -1.71 -12.91 13.51
C ALA A 90 -0.64 -12.92 14.60
N LEU A 91 0.28 -11.95 14.55
CA LEU A 91 1.26 -11.70 15.62
C LEU A 91 0.65 -10.96 16.83
N GLY A 92 -0.50 -10.33 16.61
CA GLY A 92 -1.27 -9.65 17.63
C GLY A 92 -2.53 -9.04 17.04
N ASN A 93 -3.43 -8.59 17.90
CA ASN A 93 -4.65 -7.90 17.49
C ASN A 93 -4.33 -6.42 17.22
N PHE A 94 -3.50 -6.15 16.22
CA PHE A 94 -3.09 -4.80 15.84
C PHE A 94 -4.10 -4.28 14.84
N TYR A 95 -4.77 -3.19 15.20
CA TYR A 95 -5.74 -2.55 14.31
C TYR A 95 -5.09 -1.35 13.65
N THR A 96 -4.96 -1.37 12.33
CA THR A 96 -4.26 -0.32 11.59
C THR A 96 -4.96 0.03 10.28
N GLN A 97 -4.62 1.21 9.75
CA GLN A 97 -5.22 1.72 8.51
C GLN A 97 -4.89 0.88 7.28
N ASP A 98 -3.67 0.33 7.20
CA ASP A 98 -3.28 -0.46 6.02
C ASP A 98 -3.88 -1.87 6.09
N CYS A 99 -3.92 -2.48 7.28
CA CYS A 99 -4.64 -3.73 7.49
C CYS A 99 -6.14 -3.57 7.21
N PHE A 100 -6.75 -2.43 7.56
CA PHE A 100 -8.16 -2.16 7.22
C PHE A 100 -8.38 -2.02 5.73
N SER A 101 -7.50 -1.30 5.04
CA SER A 101 -7.58 -1.15 3.59
C SER A 101 -7.41 -2.49 2.87
N HIS A 102 -6.46 -3.32 3.31
CA HIS A 102 -6.24 -4.65 2.78
C HIS A 102 -7.45 -5.56 2.97
N ASP A 103 -8.01 -5.64 4.18
CA ASP A 103 -9.16 -6.52 4.46
C ASP A 103 -10.37 -6.15 3.60
N VAL A 104 -10.66 -4.85 3.50
CA VAL A 104 -11.78 -4.35 2.72
C VAL A 104 -11.56 -4.60 1.22
N CYS A 105 -10.37 -4.29 0.70
CA CYS A 105 -10.02 -4.60 -0.69
C CYS A 105 -10.22 -6.10 -0.97
N SER A 106 -9.61 -6.93 -0.13
CA SER A 106 -9.54 -8.37 -0.32
C SER A 106 -10.93 -9.02 -0.23
N TYR A 107 -11.80 -8.52 0.65
CA TYR A 107 -13.21 -8.93 0.70
C TYR A 107 -13.95 -8.64 -0.62
N PHE A 108 -13.93 -7.38 -1.09
CA PHE A 108 -14.72 -6.97 -2.25
C PHE A 108 -14.17 -7.50 -3.59
N GLU A 109 -12.85 -7.61 -3.71
CA GLU A 109 -12.18 -8.06 -4.93
C GLU A 109 -12.00 -9.58 -5.00
N ASN A 110 -12.44 -10.32 -3.97
CA ASN A 110 -12.18 -11.75 -3.80
C ASN A 110 -10.69 -12.10 -3.94
N ALA A 111 -9.83 -11.27 -3.34
CA ALA A 111 -8.39 -11.35 -3.54
C ALA A 111 -7.79 -12.64 -2.95
N SER A 112 -6.72 -13.12 -3.58
CA SER A 112 -5.96 -14.29 -3.13
C SER A 112 -4.51 -14.21 -3.60
N GLY A 113 -3.60 -14.91 -2.92
CA GLY A 113 -2.17 -14.89 -3.27
C GLY A 113 -1.38 -13.71 -2.67
N GLY A 114 -1.98 -12.98 -1.72
CA GLY A 114 -1.30 -11.94 -0.92
C GLY A 114 -0.69 -10.84 -1.80
N ALA A 115 0.61 -10.59 -1.64
CA ALA A 115 1.36 -9.57 -2.38
C ALA A 115 1.27 -9.69 -3.91
N SER A 116 1.03 -10.90 -4.44
CA SER A 116 0.91 -11.15 -5.88
C SER A 116 -0.50 -10.93 -6.43
N ASP A 117 -1.48 -10.62 -5.57
CA ASP A 117 -2.84 -10.34 -6.03
C ASP A 117 -2.87 -9.05 -6.86
N LYS A 118 -3.47 -9.12 -8.04
CA LYS A 118 -3.53 -7.98 -8.98
C LYS A 118 -4.40 -6.82 -8.51
N ASN A 119 -5.36 -7.06 -7.62
CA ASN A 119 -6.28 -6.05 -7.11
C ASN A 119 -5.84 -5.50 -5.74
N CYS A 120 -5.30 -6.37 -4.88
CA CYS A 120 -5.03 -6.05 -3.48
C CYS A 120 -3.57 -6.27 -3.04
N GLY A 121 -2.68 -6.71 -3.93
CA GLY A 121 -1.28 -7.00 -3.59
C GLY A 121 -0.53 -5.78 -3.07
N ALA A 122 -0.81 -4.59 -3.61
CA ALA A 122 -0.26 -3.34 -3.10
C ALA A 122 -0.75 -3.04 -1.67
N ALA A 123 -2.04 -3.26 -1.38
CA ALA A 123 -2.59 -3.09 -0.04
C ALA A 123 -2.05 -4.16 0.94
N PHE A 124 -1.85 -5.39 0.48
CA PHE A 124 -1.20 -6.45 1.27
C PHE A 124 0.23 -6.06 1.65
N ASN A 125 1.01 -5.54 0.70
CA ASN A 125 2.38 -5.10 0.96
C ASN A 125 2.41 -3.93 1.96
N ALA A 126 1.47 -2.98 1.86
CA ALA A 126 1.34 -1.89 2.82
C ALA A 126 0.91 -2.36 4.22
N ALA A 127 0.11 -3.43 4.32
CA ALA A 127 -0.29 -4.01 5.60
C ALA A 127 0.81 -4.89 6.26
N SER A 128 1.83 -5.28 5.48
CA SER A 128 2.83 -6.26 5.93
C SER A 128 3.76 -5.70 7.00
N ASP A 129 4.18 -4.44 6.90
CA ASP A 129 5.01 -3.80 7.93
C ASP A 129 4.21 -3.43 9.18
N ASP A 130 2.90 -3.16 9.04
CA ASP A 130 1.97 -2.99 10.17
C ASP A 130 1.83 -4.28 11.01
N THR A 131 1.92 -5.45 10.39
CA THR A 131 1.88 -6.74 11.10
C THR A 131 3.07 -6.91 12.05
N LEU A 132 4.25 -6.39 11.66
CA LEU A 132 5.49 -6.48 12.45
C LEU A 132 5.67 -5.30 13.42
N GLY A 133 5.28 -4.09 12.99
CA GLY A 133 5.51 -2.85 13.72
C GLY A 133 4.32 -2.36 14.56
N GLY A 134 3.12 -2.90 14.36
CA GLY A 134 1.87 -2.38 14.91
C GLY A 134 1.60 -2.69 16.38
N SER A 135 2.61 -3.05 17.17
CA SER A 135 2.44 -3.47 18.57
C SER A 135 1.76 -2.42 19.46
N ALA A 136 1.99 -1.13 19.18
CA ALA A 136 1.33 -0.01 19.84
C ALA A 136 -0.18 0.09 19.52
N CYS A 137 -0.63 -0.51 18.42
CA CYS A 137 -2.02 -0.51 17.96
C CYS A 137 -2.82 -1.73 18.47
N ARG A 138 -2.31 -2.43 19.49
CA ARG A 138 -2.99 -3.60 20.07
C ARG A 138 -4.35 -3.20 20.66
N LYS A 139 -5.40 -3.91 20.27
CA LYS A 139 -6.77 -3.77 20.81
C LYS A 139 -7.38 -5.15 21.11
N SER A 140 -8.47 -5.16 21.84
CA SER A 140 -9.31 -6.36 21.99
C SER A 140 -10.16 -6.56 20.74
N ASN A 141 -10.35 -7.81 20.33
CA ASN A 141 -11.24 -8.12 19.21
C ASN A 141 -12.71 -7.96 19.66
N PRO A 142 -13.56 -7.29 18.87
CA PRO A 142 -14.99 -7.26 19.13
C PRO A 142 -15.61 -8.64 18.85
N SER A 143 -16.79 -8.89 19.43
CA SER A 143 -17.61 -10.09 19.18
C SER A 143 -18.86 -9.72 18.39
N ASN A 144 -18.67 -9.40 17.12
CA ASN A 144 -19.74 -8.97 16.22
C ASN A 144 -20.36 -10.16 15.47
N ALA A 145 -21.68 -10.20 15.36
CA ALA A 145 -22.36 -11.11 14.45
C ALA A 145 -21.96 -10.82 12.99
N VAL A 146 -22.01 -11.85 12.14
CA VAL A 146 -21.70 -11.69 10.70
C VAL A 146 -22.75 -10.78 10.05
N ALA A 147 -22.26 -9.72 9.40
CA ALA A 147 -23.05 -8.76 8.65
C ALA A 147 -22.22 -8.26 7.46
N ALA A 148 -22.46 -8.82 6.28
CA ALA A 148 -21.83 -8.38 5.04
C ALA A 148 -22.34 -6.97 4.64
N PRO A 149 -21.47 -6.09 4.10
CA PRO A 149 -21.89 -4.82 3.55
C PRO A 149 -22.91 -4.98 2.42
N SER A 150 -23.96 -4.15 2.42
CA SER A 150 -24.90 -4.03 1.29
C SER A 150 -24.34 -3.16 0.16
N ASP A 151 -23.50 -2.19 0.51
CA ASP A 151 -22.97 -1.20 -0.43
C ASP A 151 -21.69 -1.70 -1.11
N LYS A 152 -21.30 -1.00 -2.18
CA LYS A 152 -20.10 -1.31 -2.97
C LYS A 152 -19.07 -0.20 -2.88
N PRO A 153 -17.78 -0.52 -3.07
CA PRO A 153 -16.73 0.49 -3.18
C PRO A 153 -16.96 1.45 -4.36
N ALA A 154 -16.58 2.71 -4.18
CA ALA A 154 -16.53 3.69 -5.25
C ALA A 154 -15.14 3.64 -5.90
N CYS A 155 -15.08 3.38 -7.22
CA CYS A 155 -13.84 3.31 -7.99
C CYS A 155 -13.87 4.29 -9.16
N VAL A 156 -12.91 5.22 -9.19
CA VAL A 156 -12.75 6.24 -10.23
C VAL A 156 -11.49 6.03 -11.05
#